data_AF-A0A9Q3C4J6-F1
#
_entry.id   AF-A0A9Q3C4J6-F1
#
_cell.length_a   1.000
_cell.length_b   1.000
_cell.length_c   1.000
_cell.angle_alpha   90.00
_cell.angle_beta   90.00
_cell.angle_gamma   90.00
#
_symmetry.space_group_name_H-M   'P 1'
#
loop_
_entity.id
_entity.type
_entity.pdbx_description
1 polymer ?
#
loop_
_entity_poly.entity_id
_entity_poly.type
_entity_poly.pdbx_seq_one_letter_code
_entity_poly.pdbx_strand_id
1 'polypeptide(L)'
;MQLFLLPANGPKPVANIITTRISEHVFLEVINSETTEKENVLWFKMNEQYASKRAINRGRIWRDWKRCFYNGNLQNYIDSCRKLLMELEIVSIKIPNELLSYSLFGKLAGDSKLHQLMESLTLKKELIEHPKIILTRLQDCIHLTKSKDLSSTNLPSALVSPTNESFKIINYCTNGKHNPKSTTHKKEDCWAEPPQLRPNQKKFQSTA
;
A
#
# COMPACT_ATOMS: atom_id res chain seq x y z
N MET A 1 11.95 35.72 -44.89
CA MET A 1 10.56 35.24 -44.74
C MET A 1 10.21 34.46 -45.98
N GLN A 2 10.21 33.13 -45.90
CA GLN A 2 9.87 32.26 -47.03
C GLN A 2 8.47 31.70 -46.75
N LEU A 3 7.51 32.13 -47.56
CA LEU A 3 6.11 31.71 -47.50
C LEU A 3 6.01 30.23 -47.89
N PHE A 4 5.67 29.37 -46.93
CA PHE A 4 5.25 28.01 -47.23
C PHE A 4 3.78 28.04 -47.66
N LEU A 5 3.56 27.59 -48.90
CA LEU A 5 2.23 27.42 -49.49
C LEU A 5 1.50 26.29 -48.73
N LEU A 6 0.52 26.67 -47.91
CA LEU A 6 -0.49 25.74 -47.42
C LEU A 6 -1.39 25.31 -48.59
N PRO A 7 -1.86 24.06 -48.63
CA PRO A 7 -2.79 23.60 -49.67
C PRO A 7 -4.07 24.45 -49.66
N ALA A 8 -4.67 24.62 -50.84
CA ALA A 8 -5.79 25.53 -51.11
C ALA A 8 -7.05 25.29 -50.26
N ASN A 9 -7.12 24.13 -49.60
CA ASN A 9 -8.06 23.86 -48.52
C ASN A 9 -7.25 23.74 -47.23
N GLY A 10 -7.39 24.71 -46.33
CA GLY A 10 -6.70 24.71 -45.05
C GLY A 10 -6.93 23.40 -44.25
N PRO A 11 -6.12 23.14 -43.21
CA PRO A 11 -6.24 21.93 -42.41
C PRO A 11 -7.69 21.72 -41.93
N LYS A 12 -8.19 20.48 -42.01
CA LYS A 12 -9.52 20.11 -41.47
C LYS A 12 -9.65 20.53 -40.00
N PRO A 13 -10.87 20.71 -39.46
CA PRO A 13 -11.10 21.27 -38.11
C PRO A 13 -10.28 20.62 -37.01
N VAL A 14 -10.08 19.30 -37.06
CA VAL A 14 -9.30 18.54 -36.07
C VAL A 14 -7.80 18.81 -36.19
N ALA A 15 -7.26 18.88 -37.42
CA ALA A 15 -5.89 19.31 -37.65
C ALA A 15 -5.68 20.75 -37.14
N ASN A 16 -6.65 21.64 -37.32
CA ASN A 16 -6.62 23.01 -36.77
C ASN A 16 -6.60 23.07 -35.23
N ILE A 17 -7.31 22.16 -34.55
CA ILE A 17 -7.28 22.07 -33.08
C ILE A 17 -5.91 21.58 -32.59
N ILE A 18 -5.31 20.62 -33.27
CA ILE A 18 -3.98 20.11 -32.91
C ILE A 18 -2.91 21.17 -33.18
N THR A 19 -2.98 21.86 -34.33
CA THR A 19 -2.00 22.87 -34.72
C THR A 19 -1.98 24.08 -33.81
N THR A 20 -3.14 24.49 -33.28
CA THR A 20 -3.22 25.58 -32.30
C THR A 20 -2.64 25.21 -30.93
N ARG A 21 -2.36 23.93 -30.67
CA ARG A 21 -1.87 23.43 -29.38
C ARG A 21 -0.42 22.95 -29.41
N ILE A 22 0.22 22.93 -30.58
CA ILE A 22 1.62 22.53 -30.75
C ILE A 22 2.49 23.76 -31.05
N SER A 23 3.72 23.76 -30.54
CA SER A 23 4.68 24.82 -30.86
C SER A 23 5.04 24.82 -32.35
N GLU A 24 5.41 25.97 -32.90
CA GLU A 24 5.79 26.16 -34.30
C GLU A 24 6.82 25.14 -34.80
N HIS A 25 7.79 24.79 -33.96
CA HIS A 25 8.78 23.73 -34.27
C HIS A 25 8.14 22.37 -34.53
N VAL A 26 7.21 21.94 -33.66
CA VAL A 26 6.48 20.66 -33.78
C VAL A 26 5.55 20.69 -34.99
N PHE A 27 4.95 21.85 -35.27
CA PHE A 27 4.11 22.05 -36.43
C PHE A 27 4.87 21.78 -37.73
N LEU A 28 6.06 22.39 -37.89
CA LEU A 28 6.86 22.28 -39.12
C LEU A 28 7.41 20.86 -39.36
N GLU A 29 7.64 20.09 -38.30
CA GLU A 29 8.14 18.71 -38.43
C GLU A 29 7.02 17.70 -38.72
N VAL A 30 5.88 17.86 -38.07
CA VAL A 30 4.80 16.86 -38.13
C VAL A 30 3.89 17.13 -39.32
N ILE A 31 3.64 18.39 -39.69
CA ILE A 31 2.72 18.76 -40.77
C ILE A 31 3.43 18.87 -42.12
N ASN A 32 3.15 17.92 -43.00
CA ASN A 32 3.54 17.92 -44.41
C ASN A 32 2.32 17.64 -45.32
N SER A 33 2.53 17.64 -46.64
CA SER A 33 1.48 17.38 -47.64
C SER A 33 0.72 16.06 -47.43
N GLU A 34 1.32 15.08 -46.76
CA GLU A 34 0.69 13.77 -46.49
C GLU A 34 -0.17 13.76 -45.22
N THR A 35 0.20 14.54 -44.20
CA THR A 35 -0.49 14.60 -42.89
C THR A 35 -1.55 15.68 -42.80
N THR A 36 -1.48 16.71 -43.64
CA THR A 36 -2.40 17.87 -43.61
C THR A 36 -3.86 17.45 -43.85
N GLU A 37 -4.08 16.37 -44.61
CA GLU A 37 -5.42 15.91 -44.98
C GLU A 37 -5.91 14.68 -44.20
N LYS A 38 -5.00 13.99 -43.49
CA LYS A 38 -5.24 12.70 -42.82
C LYS A 38 -4.89 12.77 -41.34
N GLU A 39 -5.92 13.02 -40.52
CA GLU A 39 -5.84 13.21 -39.07
C GLU A 39 -5.22 12.02 -38.33
N ASN A 40 -5.56 10.80 -38.74
CA ASN A 40 -5.00 9.56 -38.18
C ASN A 40 -3.50 9.42 -38.47
N VAL A 41 -3.04 9.83 -39.65
CA VAL A 41 -1.63 9.79 -40.05
C VAL A 41 -0.85 10.85 -39.28
N LEU A 42 -1.41 12.06 -39.12
CA LEU A 42 -0.85 13.12 -38.27
C LEU A 42 -0.67 12.63 -36.84
N TRP A 43 -1.72 12.06 -36.24
CA TRP A 43 -1.68 11.51 -34.89
C TRP A 43 -0.65 10.37 -34.76
N PHE A 44 -0.57 9.46 -35.73
CA PHE A 44 0.41 8.38 -35.71
C PHE A 44 1.85 8.89 -35.79
N LYS A 45 2.09 9.90 -36.64
CA LYS A 45 3.41 10.52 -36.82
C LYS A 45 3.84 11.33 -35.59
N MET A 46 2.92 12.09 -34.98
CA MET A 46 3.16 12.74 -33.69
C MET A 46 3.50 11.71 -32.62
N ASN A 47 2.68 10.66 -32.56
CA ASN A 47 2.88 9.59 -31.61
C ASN A 47 4.23 8.94 -31.86
N GLU A 48 4.62 8.56 -33.08
CA GLU A 48 5.91 7.92 -33.39
C GLU A 48 7.12 8.81 -33.07
N GLN A 49 7.13 10.06 -33.54
CA GLN A 49 8.26 10.98 -33.41
C GLN A 49 8.50 11.38 -31.95
N TYR A 50 7.43 11.72 -31.24
CA TYR A 50 7.52 12.12 -29.83
C TYR A 50 7.38 10.92 -28.87
N ALA A 51 7.03 9.74 -29.39
CA ALA A 51 7.25 8.44 -28.74
C ALA A 51 8.69 7.96 -28.84
N SER A 52 9.61 8.61 -29.54
CA SER A 52 11.04 8.28 -29.37
C SER A 52 11.51 8.55 -27.93
N LYS A 53 10.86 9.49 -27.24
CA LYS A 53 10.89 9.58 -25.78
C LYS A 53 10.24 8.37 -25.09
N ARG A 54 9.39 7.51 -25.67
CA ARG A 54 8.81 6.29 -25.04
C ARG A 54 9.87 5.30 -24.60
N ALA A 55 10.88 4.95 -25.39
CA ALA A 55 11.86 3.96 -24.94
C ALA A 55 12.68 4.51 -23.75
N ILE A 56 13.13 5.75 -23.87
CA ILE A 56 13.82 6.48 -22.79
C ILE A 56 12.90 6.69 -21.57
N ASN A 57 11.63 7.03 -21.78
CA ASN A 57 10.61 7.25 -20.76
C ASN A 57 10.27 5.93 -20.06
N ARG A 58 10.09 4.83 -20.80
CA ARG A 58 9.94 3.47 -20.26
C ARG A 58 11.16 3.12 -19.40
N GLY A 59 12.37 3.38 -19.88
CA GLY A 59 13.60 3.20 -19.13
C GLY A 59 13.66 4.06 -17.86
N ARG A 60 13.17 5.31 -17.91
CA ARG A 60 13.09 6.22 -16.75
C ARG A 60 12.08 5.71 -15.74
N ILE A 61 10.82 5.46 -16.14
CA ILE A 61 9.78 4.95 -15.25
C ILE A 61 10.19 3.61 -14.63
N TRP A 62 10.80 2.71 -15.40
CA TRP A 62 11.30 1.45 -14.85
C TRP A 62 12.41 1.66 -13.82
N ARG A 63 13.35 2.57 -14.08
CA ARG A 63 14.40 2.95 -13.13
C ARG A 63 13.81 3.54 -11.85
N ASP A 64 12.82 4.42 -11.98
CA ASP A 64 12.14 5.05 -10.85
C ASP A 64 11.36 4.01 -10.03
N TRP A 65 10.66 3.08 -10.69
CA TRP A 65 10.05 1.92 -10.04
C TRP A 65 11.07 1.09 -9.27
N LYS A 66 12.22 0.77 -9.88
CA LYS A 66 13.28 0.00 -9.22
C LYS A 66 13.87 0.73 -8.02
N ARG A 67 13.97 2.07 -8.06
CA ARG A 67 14.52 2.92 -6.98
C ARG A 67 13.50 3.32 -5.92
N CYS A 68 12.21 3.11 -6.15
CA CYS A 68 11.18 3.34 -5.15
C CYS A 68 11.32 2.32 -4.01
N PHE A 69 11.67 2.77 -2.81
CA PHE A 69 11.78 1.93 -1.62
C PHE A 69 11.16 2.62 -0.41
N TYR A 70 10.78 1.84 0.58
CA TYR A 70 10.33 2.37 1.85
C TYR A 70 11.47 3.07 2.58
N ASN A 71 11.20 4.28 3.09
CA ASN A 71 12.18 5.11 3.80
C ASN A 71 11.70 5.53 5.20
N GLY A 72 10.78 4.77 5.80
CA GLY A 72 10.19 5.09 7.11
C GLY A 72 8.84 5.82 7.03
N ASN A 73 8.48 6.42 5.88
CA ASN A 73 7.18 7.05 5.69
C ASN A 73 6.27 6.20 4.78
N LEU A 74 5.29 5.53 5.38
CA LEU A 74 4.42 4.60 4.65
C LEU A 74 3.47 5.32 3.69
N GLN A 75 3.01 6.52 4.04
CA GLN A 75 2.15 7.34 3.15
C GLN A 75 2.90 7.72 1.87
N ASN A 76 4.11 8.27 2.02
CA ASN A 76 4.93 8.67 0.87
C ASN A 76 5.28 7.48 -0.03
N TYR A 77 5.54 6.31 0.58
CA TYR A 77 5.76 5.08 -0.15
C TYR A 77 4.53 4.68 -0.97
N ILE A 78 3.35 4.64 -0.35
CA ILE A 78 2.10 4.30 -1.01
C ILE A 78 1.83 5.23 -2.19
N ASP A 79 1.95 6.54 -1.98
CA ASP A 79 1.66 7.54 -3.01
C ASP A 79 2.65 7.46 -4.18
N SER A 80 3.94 7.24 -3.89
CA SER A 80 4.96 7.00 -4.91
C SER A 80 4.68 5.75 -5.72
N CYS A 81 4.31 4.64 -5.06
CA CYS A 81 3.96 3.39 -5.73
C CYS A 81 2.69 3.53 -6.58
N ARG A 82 1.65 4.22 -6.11
CA ARG A 82 0.43 4.47 -6.89
C ARG A 82 0.74 5.24 -8.18
N LYS A 83 1.52 6.32 -8.05
CA LYS A 83 1.96 7.12 -9.20
C LYS A 83 2.73 6.27 -10.21
N LEU A 84 3.72 5.50 -9.74
CA LEU A 84 4.55 4.69 -10.63
C LEU A 84 3.79 3.54 -11.29
N LEU A 85 2.83 2.91 -10.60
CA LEU A 85 1.94 1.91 -11.20
C LEU A 85 1.12 2.50 -12.35
N MET A 86 0.57 3.72 -12.16
CA MET A 86 -0.14 4.43 -13.22
C MET A 86 0.78 4.80 -14.38
N GLU A 87 1.99 5.28 -14.10
CA GLU A 87 2.98 5.61 -15.13
C GLU A 87 3.42 4.37 -15.93
N LEU A 88 3.61 3.22 -15.27
CA LEU A 88 3.91 1.93 -15.92
C LEU A 88 2.80 1.52 -16.90
N GLU A 89 1.54 1.71 -16.52
CA GLU A 89 0.35 1.46 -17.36
C GLU A 89 0.33 2.42 -18.57
N ILE A 90 0.55 3.72 -18.34
CA ILE A 90 0.62 4.75 -19.39
C ILE A 90 1.72 4.45 -20.42
N VAL A 91 2.91 4.04 -19.96
CA VAL A 91 4.02 3.70 -20.87
C VAL A 91 3.93 2.28 -21.45
N SER A 92 2.84 1.56 -21.15
CA SER A 92 2.54 0.21 -21.63
C SER A 92 3.64 -0.81 -21.32
N ILE A 93 4.27 -0.70 -20.14
CA ILE A 93 5.18 -1.75 -19.65
C ILE A 93 4.33 -2.89 -19.11
N LYS A 94 4.27 -4.00 -19.85
CA LYS A 94 3.52 -5.20 -19.45
C LYS A 94 4.33 -5.99 -18.43
N ILE A 95 3.94 -5.88 -17.15
CA ILE A 95 4.46 -6.71 -16.06
C ILE A 95 3.27 -7.44 -15.44
N PRO A 96 3.36 -8.75 -15.19
CA PRO A 96 2.33 -9.47 -14.44
C PRO A 96 2.05 -8.81 -13.10
N ASN A 97 0.78 -8.63 -12.76
CA ASN A 97 0.35 -8.00 -11.50
C ASN A 97 0.94 -8.68 -10.27
N GLU A 98 1.08 -10.01 -10.31
CA GLU A 98 1.68 -10.81 -9.24
C GLU A 98 3.12 -10.37 -8.97
N LEU A 99 3.92 -10.15 -10.01
CA LEU A 99 5.30 -9.69 -9.87
C LEU A 99 5.37 -8.25 -9.34
N LEU A 100 4.41 -7.39 -9.72
CA LEU A 100 4.29 -6.06 -9.14
C LEU A 100 3.95 -6.14 -7.65
N SER A 101 3.03 -7.03 -7.27
CA SER A 101 2.65 -7.29 -5.87
C SER A 101 3.83 -7.80 -5.05
N TYR A 102 4.57 -8.81 -5.52
CA TYR A 102 5.79 -9.28 -4.85
C TYR A 102 6.86 -8.19 -4.77
N SER A 103 7.00 -7.37 -5.81
CA SER A 103 7.91 -6.22 -5.79
C SER A 103 7.51 -5.19 -4.74
N LEU A 104 6.20 -4.90 -4.57
CA LEU A 104 5.71 -4.00 -3.52
C LEU A 104 6.04 -4.53 -2.14
N PHE A 105 5.88 -5.83 -1.92
CA PHE A 105 6.26 -6.48 -0.68
C PHE A 105 7.78 -6.40 -0.44
N GLY A 106 8.60 -6.84 -1.41
CA GLY A 106 10.05 -6.81 -1.27
C GLY A 106 10.63 -5.41 -0.95
N LYS A 107 9.96 -4.35 -1.40
CA LYS A 107 10.34 -2.95 -1.13
C LYS A 107 10.02 -2.46 0.30
N LEU A 108 9.20 -3.20 1.04
CA LEU A 108 8.81 -2.93 2.43
C LEU A 108 9.53 -3.82 3.46
N ALA A 109 10.25 -4.85 3.00
CA ALA A 109 10.84 -5.90 3.85
C ALA A 109 11.89 -5.42 4.88
N GLY A 110 12.29 -4.14 4.85
CA GLY A 110 13.21 -3.55 5.81
C GLY A 110 12.60 -3.18 7.17
N ASP A 111 11.26 -3.19 7.30
CA ASP A 111 10.57 -2.82 8.54
C ASP A 111 9.87 -4.03 9.17
N SER A 112 10.28 -4.38 10.40
CA SER A 112 9.75 -5.52 11.14
C SER A 112 8.26 -5.39 11.48
N LYS A 113 7.74 -4.18 11.65
CA LYS A 113 6.30 -3.94 11.92
C LYS A 113 5.46 -4.19 10.67
N LEU A 114 6.01 -3.91 9.50
CA LEU A 114 5.33 -4.13 8.22
C LEU A 114 5.46 -5.58 7.76
N HIS A 115 6.49 -6.31 8.20
CA HIS A 115 6.70 -7.71 7.85
C HIS A 115 5.49 -8.60 8.13
N GLN A 116 4.94 -8.53 9.36
CA GLN A 116 3.78 -9.34 9.75
C GLN A 116 2.53 -9.02 8.92
N LEU A 117 2.33 -7.74 8.61
CA LEU A 117 1.25 -7.29 7.73
C LEU A 117 1.45 -7.86 6.32
N MET A 118 2.66 -7.79 5.78
CA MET A 118 2.99 -8.30 4.45
C MET A 118 2.78 -9.81 4.35
N GLU A 119 3.17 -10.59 5.36
CA GLU A 119 2.90 -12.03 5.41
C GLU A 119 1.39 -12.31 5.36
N SER A 120 0.60 -11.59 6.18
CA SER A 120 -0.86 -11.74 6.19
C SER A 120 -1.51 -11.38 4.84
N LEU A 121 -0.98 -10.37 4.13
CA LEU A 121 -1.47 -10.00 2.81
C LEU A 121 -1.02 -10.96 1.71
N THR A 122 0.20 -11.51 1.80
CA THR A 122 0.77 -12.43 0.81
C THR A 122 0.03 -13.76 0.78
N LEU A 123 -0.55 -14.20 1.91
CA LEU A 123 -1.34 -15.44 1.96
C LEU A 123 -2.68 -15.35 1.21
N LYS A 124 -3.11 -14.15 0.82
CA LYS A 124 -4.41 -13.91 0.17
C LYS A 124 -4.21 -13.73 -1.33
N LYS A 125 -4.54 -14.78 -2.10
CA LYS A 125 -4.39 -14.79 -3.57
C LYS A 125 -5.04 -13.59 -4.27
N GLU A 126 -6.24 -13.21 -3.85
CA GLU A 126 -6.98 -12.06 -4.41
C GLU A 126 -6.22 -10.72 -4.32
N LEU A 127 -5.32 -10.57 -3.33
CA LEU A 127 -4.51 -9.36 -3.21
C LEU A 127 -3.29 -9.39 -4.15
N ILE A 128 -2.70 -10.56 -4.36
CA ILE A 128 -1.52 -10.72 -5.22
C ILE A 128 -1.87 -10.36 -6.67
N GLU A 129 -3.06 -10.70 -7.13
CA GLU A 129 -3.54 -10.40 -8.49
C GLU A 129 -3.78 -8.89 -8.72
N HIS A 130 -3.83 -8.08 -7.65
CA HIS A 130 -4.23 -6.68 -7.69
C HIS A 130 -3.32 -5.78 -6.84
N PRO A 131 -2.18 -5.30 -7.39
CA PRO A 131 -1.21 -4.47 -6.64
C PRO A 131 -1.81 -3.16 -6.10
N LYS A 132 -2.83 -2.60 -6.77
CA LYS A 132 -3.55 -1.40 -6.29
C LYS A 132 -4.31 -1.68 -4.99
N ILE A 133 -4.85 -2.88 -4.80
CA ILE A 133 -5.58 -3.26 -3.56
C ILE A 133 -4.61 -3.40 -2.39
N ILE A 134 -3.40 -3.91 -2.61
CA ILE A 134 -2.35 -3.99 -1.58
C ILE A 134 -2.05 -2.60 -1.01
N LEU A 135 -1.89 -1.60 -1.90
CA LEU A 135 -1.65 -0.21 -1.49
C LEU A 135 -2.83 0.39 -0.71
N THR A 136 -4.06 0.02 -1.04
CA THR A 136 -5.25 0.39 -0.25
C THR A 136 -5.25 -0.25 1.13
N ARG A 137 -4.88 -1.53 1.27
CA ARG A 137 -4.78 -2.16 2.58
C ARG A 137 -3.68 -1.55 3.45
N LEU A 138 -2.54 -1.21 2.87
CA LEU A 138 -1.47 -0.50 3.58
C LEU A 138 -1.95 0.88 4.05
N GLN A 139 -2.77 1.57 3.24
CA GLN A 139 -3.40 2.83 3.60
C GLN A 139 -4.35 2.65 4.80
N ASP A 140 -5.22 1.64 4.77
CA ASP A 140 -6.15 1.33 5.87
C ASP A 140 -5.39 1.15 7.20
N CYS A 141 -4.23 0.48 7.17
CA CYS A 141 -3.40 0.29 8.35
C CYS A 141 -2.87 1.61 8.93
N ILE A 142 -2.49 2.59 8.09
CA ILE A 142 -2.11 3.93 8.57
C ILE A 142 -3.27 4.57 9.33
N HIS A 143 -4.49 4.50 8.79
CA HIS A 143 -5.66 5.10 9.41
C HIS A 143 -6.03 4.44 10.75
N LEU A 144 -5.90 3.11 10.83
CA LEU A 144 -6.14 2.35 12.06
C LEU A 144 -5.10 2.63 13.15
N THR A 145 -3.83 2.84 12.79
CA THR A 145 -2.80 3.21 13.77
C THR A 145 -3.05 4.62 14.29
N LYS A 146 -3.32 5.58 13.40
CA LYS A 146 -3.64 6.96 13.80
C LYS A 146 -4.87 7.05 14.70
N SER A 147 -5.92 6.26 14.44
CA SER A 147 -7.11 6.24 15.30
C SER A 147 -6.83 5.63 16.68
N LYS A 148 -5.97 4.60 16.76
CA LYS A 148 -5.50 4.05 18.04
C LYS A 148 -4.72 5.07 18.86
N ASP A 149 -3.81 5.81 18.23
CA ASP A 149 -3.00 6.83 18.89
C ASP A 149 -3.87 8.00 19.40
N LEU A 150 -4.90 8.39 18.66
CA LEU A 150 -5.88 9.40 19.09
C LEU A 150 -6.82 8.90 20.19
N SER A 151 -7.12 7.59 20.22
CA SER A 151 -7.90 6.94 21.28
C SER A 151 -7.09 6.61 22.54
N SER A 152 -5.76 6.81 22.53
CA SER A 152 -4.87 6.53 23.66
C SER A 152 -4.94 7.57 24.79
N THR A 153 -5.80 8.58 24.68
CA THR A 153 -6.12 9.45 25.81
C THR A 153 -7.25 8.82 26.62
N ASN A 154 -6.88 8.04 27.63
CA ASN A 154 -7.71 7.48 28.69
C ASN A 154 -8.75 6.43 28.26
N LEU A 155 -8.40 5.13 28.35
CA LEU A 155 -9.17 4.06 29.01
C LEU A 155 -8.42 2.72 28.81
N PRO A 156 -8.33 1.83 29.83
CA PRO A 156 -7.80 0.48 29.63
C PRO A 156 -8.84 -0.34 28.84
N SER A 157 -8.60 -0.51 27.54
CA SER A 157 -9.48 -1.30 26.67
C SER A 157 -9.14 -2.78 26.79
N ALA A 158 -10.01 -3.54 27.46
CA ALA A 158 -10.00 -5.00 27.45
C ALA A 158 -10.46 -5.49 26.07
N LEU A 159 -9.57 -6.16 25.33
CA LEU A 159 -9.92 -6.88 24.11
C LEU A 159 -10.36 -8.30 24.48
N VAL A 160 -11.67 -8.56 24.32
CA VAL A 160 -12.29 -9.89 24.36
C VAL A 160 -12.27 -10.46 22.93
N SER A 161 -11.62 -11.61 22.74
CA SER A 161 -11.78 -12.44 21.54
C SER A 161 -12.90 -13.47 21.77
N PRO A 162 -13.78 -13.74 20.79
CA PRO A 162 -14.76 -14.81 20.90
C PRO A 162 -14.13 -16.11 20.36
N THR A 163 -13.61 -16.95 21.25
CA THR A 163 -13.42 -18.37 20.97
C THR A 163 -14.52 -19.15 21.67
N ASN A 164 -15.32 -19.89 20.89
CA ASN A 164 -16.33 -20.83 21.35
C ASN A 164 -15.66 -22.04 22.03
N GLU A 165 -15.09 -21.80 23.20
CA GLU A 165 -14.74 -22.83 24.17
C GLU A 165 -15.37 -22.38 25.49
N SER A 166 -16.13 -23.26 26.12
CA SER A 166 -16.80 -23.01 27.40
C SER A 166 -15.75 -22.95 28.50
N PHE A 167 -15.03 -21.82 28.57
CA PHE A 167 -14.12 -21.53 29.66
C PHE A 167 -14.94 -21.46 30.95
N LYS A 168 -14.71 -22.42 31.86
CA LYS A 168 -15.20 -22.32 33.24
C LYS A 168 -14.69 -21.00 33.79
N ILE A 169 -15.59 -20.06 34.07
CA ILE A 169 -15.25 -18.79 34.72
C ILE A 169 -14.72 -19.14 36.11
N ILE A 170 -13.39 -19.11 36.27
CA ILE A 170 -12.75 -19.35 37.56
C ILE A 170 -12.83 -18.05 38.36
N ASN A 171 -13.67 -18.05 39.40
CA ASN A 171 -13.80 -16.94 40.33
C ASN A 171 -12.64 -16.98 41.33
N TYR A 172 -11.64 -16.11 41.13
CA TYR A 172 -10.51 -15.98 42.04
C TYR A 172 -10.86 -15.15 43.29
N CYS A 173 -10.16 -15.44 44.39
CA CYS A 173 -10.18 -14.64 45.62
C CYS A 173 -9.09 -13.57 45.54
N THR A 174 -9.43 -12.31 45.74
CA THR A 174 -8.51 -11.16 45.61
C THR A 174 -8.55 -10.29 46.87
N ASN A 175 -7.52 -9.46 47.07
CA ASN A 175 -7.42 -8.50 48.19
C ASN A 175 -7.57 -9.11 49.59
N GLY A 176 -7.04 -10.32 49.77
CA GLY A 176 -7.03 -10.98 51.08
C GLY A 176 -8.41 -11.42 51.58
N LYS A 177 -9.41 -11.52 50.70
CA LYS A 177 -10.78 -11.94 51.05
C LYS A 177 -11.24 -13.08 50.16
N HIS A 178 -11.97 -14.02 50.73
CA HIS A 178 -12.55 -15.13 49.98
C HIS A 178 -13.72 -14.64 49.10
N ASN A 179 -13.75 -15.09 47.84
CA ASN A 179 -14.85 -14.88 46.93
C ASN A 179 -15.88 -16.01 47.13
N PRO A 180 -17.11 -15.72 47.61
CA PRO A 180 -18.14 -16.75 47.86
C PRO A 180 -18.57 -17.54 46.62
N LYS A 181 -18.24 -17.03 45.43
CA LYS A 181 -18.51 -17.70 44.15
C LYS A 181 -17.34 -18.56 43.66
N SER A 182 -16.27 -18.67 44.44
CA SER A 182 -15.16 -19.57 44.16
C SER A 182 -15.64 -21.02 44.25
N THR A 183 -15.49 -21.75 43.15
CA THR A 183 -15.75 -23.20 43.10
C THR A 183 -14.50 -24.03 43.39
N THR A 184 -13.34 -23.38 43.54
CA THR A 184 -12.03 -24.05 43.64
C THR A 184 -11.66 -24.44 45.07
N HIS A 185 -12.23 -23.78 46.08
CA HIS A 185 -11.98 -24.05 47.50
C HIS A 185 -13.10 -23.43 48.35
N LYS A 186 -13.27 -23.92 49.58
CA LYS A 186 -14.18 -23.34 50.58
C LYS A 186 -13.52 -22.18 51.31
N LYS A 187 -14.31 -21.35 52.00
CA LYS A 187 -13.81 -20.18 52.76
C LYS A 187 -12.70 -20.53 53.74
N GLU A 188 -12.82 -21.68 54.40
CA GLU A 188 -11.88 -22.18 55.43
C GLU A 188 -10.49 -22.48 54.87
N ASP A 189 -10.39 -22.88 53.60
CA ASP A 189 -9.14 -23.25 52.93
C ASP A 189 -8.59 -22.11 52.04
N CYS A 190 -9.14 -20.90 52.18
CA CYS A 190 -8.80 -19.77 51.34
C CYS A 190 -7.41 -19.21 51.71
N TRP A 191 -6.45 -19.36 50.79
CA TRP A 191 -5.09 -18.83 50.93
C TRP A 191 -5.00 -17.30 51.00
N ALA A 192 -6.11 -16.59 50.79
CA ALA A 192 -6.18 -15.14 50.86
C ALA A 192 -6.41 -14.59 52.28
N GLU A 193 -7.07 -15.32 53.20
CA GLU A 193 -7.62 -14.69 54.41
C GLU A 193 -6.69 -14.62 55.66
N PRO A 194 -5.62 -15.44 55.81
CA PRO A 194 -4.38 -14.92 56.45
C PRO A 194 -3.05 -15.64 56.09
N PRO A 195 -1.86 -15.02 56.32
CA PRO A 195 -0.56 -15.50 55.83
C PRO A 195 -0.07 -16.86 56.35
N GLN A 196 -0.67 -17.39 57.41
CA GLN A 196 -0.16 -18.58 58.12
C GLN A 196 -0.52 -19.92 57.45
N LEU A 197 -1.41 -19.92 56.45
CA LEU A 197 -1.80 -21.12 55.70
C LEU A 197 -1.11 -21.23 54.33
N ARG A 198 -0.17 -20.34 54.00
CA ARG A 198 0.55 -20.40 52.72
C ARG A 198 1.52 -21.59 52.73
N PRO A 199 1.44 -22.54 51.79
CA PRO A 199 2.44 -23.60 51.68
C PRO A 199 3.81 -22.97 51.40
N ASN A 200 4.85 -23.40 52.13
CA ASN A 200 6.23 -22.96 51.96
C ASN A 200 6.67 -23.23 50.50
N GLN A 201 6.75 -22.18 49.68
CA GLN A 201 7.26 -22.31 48.32
C GLN A 201 8.75 -22.65 48.40
N LYS A 202 9.09 -23.91 48.08
CA LYS A 202 10.50 -24.33 47.89
C LYS A 202 11.11 -23.43 46.82
N LYS A 203 12.09 -22.62 47.21
CA LYS A 203 12.88 -21.79 46.28
C LYS A 203 13.53 -22.72 45.25
N PHE A 204 13.17 -22.58 43.98
CA PHE A 204 13.95 -23.14 42.88
C PHE A 204 15.30 -22.42 42.87
N GLN A 205 16.36 -23.12 43.27
CA GLN A 205 17.73 -22.65 43.08
C GLN A 205 18.07 -22.81 41.60
N SER A 206 18.30 -21.69 40.91
CA SER A 206 18.98 -21.69 39.63
C SER A 206 20.46 -21.96 39.89
N THR A 207 20.93 -23.14 39.51
CA THR A 207 22.35 -23.45 39.40
C THR A 207 22.91 -22.69 38.19
N ALA A 208 24.10 -22.11 38.39
CA ALA A 208 24.96 -21.53 37.36
C ALA A 208 25.96 -22.58 36.88
#